data_AF-A0A8H7C3W3-F1
#
_entry.id   AF-A0A8H7C3W3-F1
#
_cell.length_a   1.000
_cell.length_b   1.000
_cell.length_c   1.000
_cell.angle_alpha   90.00
_cell.angle_beta   90.00
_cell.angle_gamma   90.00
#
_symmetry.space_group_name_H-M   'P 1'
#
loop_
_entity.id
_entity.type
_entity.pdbx_description
1 polymer ?
#
loop_
_entity_poly.entity_id
_entity_poly.type
_entity_poly.pdbx_seq_one_letter_code
_entity_poly.pdbx_strand_id
1 'polypeptide(L)'
;MPPLAGCTSVALVVVLLLTIRSTLLPVSPTTNKHHHAFLLVLIPWFVGGIIFVSFLIHCIKHQNVVELSHNGTYCIVNDKHIPKFTATIATVLAITIFVLEVIIAVMIYPHRRCLDVFQQSISLGLQLSLFTAVVFCAAGIGLAFVITKTRGAAFDIVMAASTKFLIAP
;
A
#
# COMPACT_ATOMS: atom_id res chain seq x y z
N MET A 1 7.54 5.28 5.71
CA MET A 1 6.29 6.04 5.50
C MET A 1 5.25 5.16 4.82
N PRO A 2 4.14 4.85 5.50
CA PRO A 2 3.08 3.97 4.99
C PRO A 2 2.53 4.30 3.58
N PRO A 3 2.32 5.58 3.19
CA PRO A 3 1.68 5.88 1.91
C PRO A 3 2.55 5.54 0.69
N LEU A 4 3.88 5.64 0.77
CA LEU A 4 4.76 5.28 -0.35
C LEU A 4 4.72 3.77 -0.64
N ALA A 5 4.73 2.94 0.41
CA ALA A 5 4.64 1.49 0.28
C ALA A 5 3.28 1.06 -0.33
N GLY A 6 2.21 1.77 -0.01
CA GLY A 6 0.90 1.56 -0.64
C GLY A 6 0.93 1.86 -2.15
N CYS A 7 1.55 2.97 -2.55
CA CYS A 7 1.60 3.40 -3.95
C CYS A 7 2.41 2.43 -4.83
N THR A 8 3.56 1.95 -4.34
CA THR A 8 4.36 0.95 -5.06
C THR A 8 3.61 -0.37 -5.22
N SER A 9 2.86 -0.79 -4.20
CA SER A 9 2.03 -2.00 -4.25
C SER A 9 0.93 -1.88 -5.30
N VAL A 10 0.20 -0.76 -5.34
CA VAL A 10 -0.84 -0.50 -6.36
C VAL A 10 -0.24 -0.55 -7.77
N ALA A 11 0.90 0.10 -8.00
CA ALA A 11 1.58 0.08 -9.28
C ALA A 11 1.92 -1.35 -9.72
N LEU A 12 2.42 -2.18 -8.80
CA LEU A 12 2.74 -3.58 -9.04
C LEU A 12 1.50 -4.41 -9.41
N VAL A 13 0.39 -4.22 -8.66
CA VAL A 13 -0.91 -4.88 -8.94
C VAL A 13 -1.40 -4.51 -10.34
N VAL A 14 -1.34 -3.23 -10.70
CA VAL A 14 -1.78 -2.73 -12.02
C VAL A 14 -0.93 -3.34 -13.13
N VAL A 15 0.39 -3.36 -12.99
CA VAL A 15 1.30 -3.98 -13.96
C VAL A 15 0.97 -5.47 -14.12
N LEU A 16 0.74 -6.17 -13.01
CA LEU A 16 0.40 -7.59 -13.02
C LEU A 16 -0.92 -7.86 -13.75
N LEU A 17 -1.94 -7.04 -13.48
CA LEU A 17 -3.24 -7.12 -14.14
C LEU A 17 -3.12 -6.88 -15.65
N LEU A 18 -2.30 -5.91 -16.06
CA LEU A 18 -2.03 -5.62 -17.47
C LEU A 18 -1.30 -6.76 -18.17
N THR A 19 -0.26 -7.33 -17.53
CA THR A 19 0.48 -8.48 -18.05
C THR A 19 -0.42 -9.70 -18.20
N ILE A 20 -1.27 -10.00 -17.20
CA ILE A 20 -2.24 -11.10 -17.29
C ILE A 20 -3.23 -10.85 -18.42
N ARG A 21 -3.76 -9.63 -18.53
CA ARG A 21 -4.74 -9.27 -19.56
C ARG A 21 -4.16 -9.37 -20.97
N SER A 22 -2.94 -8.88 -21.20
CA SER A 22 -2.27 -8.98 -22.51
C SER A 22 -2.01 -10.42 -22.92
N THR A 23 -1.86 -11.32 -21.94
CA THR A 23 -1.56 -12.73 -22.17
C THR A 23 -2.84 -13.55 -22.41
N LEU A 24 -3.91 -13.28 -21.66
CA LEU A 24 -5.20 -13.99 -21.79
C LEU A 24 -6.02 -13.55 -23.00
N LEU A 25 -5.87 -12.31 -23.44
CA LEU A 25 -6.61 -11.74 -24.56
C LEU A 25 -5.63 -11.44 -25.70
N PRO A 26 -5.43 -12.36 -26.66
CA PRO A 26 -4.74 -12.07 -27.91
C PRO A 26 -5.63 -11.20 -28.80
N VAL A 27 -6.01 -10.02 -28.30
CA VAL A 27 -6.80 -9.04 -29.03
C VAL A 27 -5.81 -8.09 -29.69
N SER A 28 -5.83 -8.13 -31.02
CA SER A 28 -5.11 -7.29 -31.99
C SER A 28 -4.57 -5.95 -31.43
N PRO A 29 -3.31 -5.58 -31.75
CA PRO A 29 -2.62 -4.44 -31.17
C PRO A 29 -3.27 -3.13 -31.61
N THR A 30 -4.29 -2.69 -30.86
CA THR A 30 -4.79 -1.32 -30.94
C THR A 30 -3.83 -0.43 -30.16
N THR A 31 -3.01 0.33 -30.89
CA THR A 31 -1.89 1.20 -30.45
C THR A 31 -2.13 2.09 -29.22
N ASN A 32 -3.37 2.33 -28.79
CA ASN A 32 -3.70 3.18 -27.63
C ASN A 32 -3.69 2.50 -26.25
N LYS A 33 -3.54 1.18 -26.13
CA LYS A 33 -3.63 0.48 -24.82
C LYS A 33 -2.44 0.74 -23.89
N HIS A 34 -1.25 1.01 -24.43
CA HIS A 34 -0.05 1.24 -23.63
C HIS A 34 -0.08 2.57 -22.87
N HIS A 35 -0.71 3.61 -23.42
CA HIS A 35 -0.84 4.90 -22.73
C HIS A 35 -1.76 4.82 -21.50
N HIS A 36 -2.87 4.10 -21.59
CA HIS A 36 -3.77 3.91 -20.44
C HIS A 36 -3.12 3.11 -19.31
N ALA A 37 -2.33 2.08 -19.66
CA ALA A 37 -1.54 1.30 -18.71
C ALA A 37 -0.53 2.16 -17.95
N PHE A 38 0.24 2.98 -18.69
CA PHE A 38 1.22 3.88 -18.09
C PHE A 38 0.55 4.92 -17.19
N LEU A 39 -0.56 5.51 -17.65
CA LEU A 39 -1.34 6.49 -16.88
C LEU A 39 -1.85 5.93 -15.55
N LEU A 40 -2.33 4.67 -15.55
CA LEU A 40 -2.81 3.98 -14.34
C LEU A 40 -1.71 3.74 -13.29
N VAL A 41 -0.45 3.58 -13.72
CA VAL A 41 0.70 3.45 -12.82
C VAL A 41 1.19 4.81 -12.32
N LEU A 42 1.09 5.83 -13.18
CA LEU A 42 1.54 7.17 -12.91
C LEU A 42 0.67 7.86 -11.83
N ILE A 43 -0.65 7.69 -11.91
CA ILE A 43 -1.62 8.34 -11.01
C ILE A 43 -1.33 8.03 -9.52
N PRO A 44 -1.19 6.76 -9.08
CA PRO A 44 -0.84 6.43 -7.69
C PRO A 44 0.45 7.10 -7.22
N TRP A 45 1.45 7.15 -8.09
CA TRP A 45 2.74 7.78 -7.79
C TRP A 45 2.61 9.28 -7.57
N PHE A 46 1.88 9.98 -8.44
CA PHE A 46 1.61 11.41 -8.29
C PHE A 46 0.80 11.69 -7.01
N VAL A 47 -0.24 10.90 -6.74
CA VAL A 47 -1.04 11.04 -5.51
C VAL A 47 -0.17 10.84 -4.26
N GLY A 48 0.66 9.80 -4.23
CA GLY A 48 1.59 9.55 -3.14
C GLY A 48 2.60 10.68 -2.96
N GLY A 49 3.16 11.20 -4.05
CA GLY A 49 4.07 12.33 -4.04
C GLY A 49 3.42 13.61 -3.50
N ILE A 50 2.20 13.92 -3.94
CA ILE A 50 1.43 15.09 -3.46
C ILE A 50 1.16 14.98 -1.96
N ILE A 51 0.73 13.82 -1.47
CA ILE A 51 0.49 13.60 -0.03
C ILE A 51 1.78 13.78 0.76
N PHE A 52 2.90 13.21 0.29
CA PHE A 52 4.20 13.33 0.94
C PHE A 52 4.68 14.78 1.00
N VAL A 53 4.66 15.50 -0.12
CA VAL A 53 5.07 16.91 -0.20
C VAL A 53 4.16 17.78 0.67
N SER A 54 2.85 17.55 0.65
CA SER A 54 1.90 18.29 1.50
C SER A 54 2.17 18.10 2.99
N PHE A 55 2.47 16.86 3.40
CA PHE A 55 2.84 16.54 4.78
C PHE A 55 4.16 17.23 5.17
N LEU A 56 5.15 17.19 4.28
CA LEU A 56 6.46 17.80 4.52
C LEU A 56 6.37 19.32 4.65
N ILE A 57 5.63 19.99 3.75
CA ILE A 57 5.36 21.43 3.84
C ILE A 57 4.63 21.76 5.15
N HIS A 58 3.65 20.94 5.53
CA HIS A 58 2.90 21.15 6.78
C HIS A 58 3.81 21.06 8.01
N CYS A 59 4.69 20.06 8.08
CA CYS A 59 5.67 19.90 9.15
C CYS A 59 6.67 21.06 9.23
N ILE A 60 7.15 21.58 8.09
CA ILE A 60 8.06 22.72 8.07
C ILE A 60 7.36 23.99 8.55
N LYS A 61 6.10 24.21 8.14
CA LYS A 61 5.35 25.43 8.47
C LYS A 61 4.89 25.48 9.93
N HIS A 62 4.66 24.34 10.57
CA HIS A 62 4.15 24.26 11.94
C HIS A 62 5.11 23.49 12.85
N GLN A 63 6.27 24.09 13.14
CA GLN A 63 7.30 23.48 14.00
C GLN A 63 6.78 23.17 15.42
N ASN A 64 5.82 23.95 15.92
CA ASN A 64 5.22 23.75 17.25
C ASN A 64 4.30 22.52 17.35
N VAL A 65 4.00 21.84 16.24
CA VAL A 65 3.09 20.68 16.20
C VAL A 65 3.85 19.36 16.44
N VAL A 66 5.18 19.41 16.35
CA VAL A 66 6.06 18.26 16.53
C VAL A 66 6.80 18.42 17.85
N GLU A 67 6.35 17.70 18.87
CA GLU A 67 7.04 17.65 20.15
C GLU A 67 7.94 16.41 20.19
N LEU A 68 9.14 16.58 20.75
CA LEU A 68 9.99 15.44 21.06
C LEU A 68 9.30 14.64 22.17
N SER A 69 9.20 13.33 22.01
CA SER A 69 8.69 12.45 23.06
C SER A 69 9.46 12.64 24.36
N HIS A 70 8.84 12.37 25.50
CA HIS A 70 9.46 12.52 26.82
C HIS A 70 10.77 11.70 26.95
N ASN A 71 10.90 10.61 26.20
CA ASN A 71 12.10 9.77 26.17
C ASN A 71 13.16 10.25 25.16
N GLY A 72 12.87 11.30 24.38
CA GLY A 72 13.78 11.84 23.35
C GLY A 72 13.99 10.94 22.13
N THR A 73 13.32 9.79 22.06
CA THR A 73 13.59 8.76 21.04
C THR A 73 12.78 8.91 19.76
N TYR A 74 11.65 9.62 19.79
CA TYR A 74 10.80 9.82 18.63
C TYR A 74 10.04 11.14 18.69
N CYS A 75 9.65 11.65 17.53
CA CYS A 75 8.83 12.86 17.40
C CYS A 75 7.34 12.47 17.42
N ILE A 76 6.56 13.11 18.29
CA ILE A 76 5.11 12.92 18.37
C ILE A 76 4.44 14.13 17.73
N VAL A 77 3.54 13.87 16.78
CA VAL A 77 2.64 14.88 16.24
C VAL A 77 1.49 15.05 17.23
N ASN A 78 1.40 16.21 17.89
CA ASN A 78 0.37 16.48 18.90
C ASN A 78 -1.02 16.78 18.29
N ASP A 79 -1.10 16.88 16.97
CA ASP A 79 -2.36 17.07 16.27
C ASP A 79 -3.22 15.79 16.27
N LYS A 80 -4.50 15.94 16.62
CA LYS A 80 -5.50 14.86 16.63
C LYS A 80 -6.08 14.57 15.24
N HIS A 81 -6.00 15.52 14.31
CA HIS A 81 -6.65 15.42 12.99
C HIS A 81 -5.77 14.69 11.97
N ILE A 82 -4.48 15.00 11.94
CA ILE A 82 -3.50 14.42 11.01
C ILE A 82 -3.49 12.88 11.05
N PRO A 83 -3.34 12.20 12.21
CA PRO A 83 -3.29 10.74 12.26
C PRO A 83 -4.62 10.08 11.88
N LYS A 84 -5.76 10.74 12.14
CA LYS A 84 -7.07 10.23 11.71
C LYS A 84 -7.21 10.30 10.19
N PHE A 85 -6.76 11.40 9.59
CA PHE A 85 -6.81 11.59 8.15
C PHE A 85 -5.92 10.58 7.42
N THR A 86 -4.67 10.41 7.87
CA THR A 86 -3.75 9.43 7.26
C THR A 86 -4.24 7.99 7.43
N ALA A 87 -4.80 7.65 8.60
CA ALA A 87 -5.41 6.33 8.82
C ALA A 87 -6.59 6.09 7.88
N THR A 88 -7.46 7.08 7.69
CA THR A 88 -8.61 6.98 6.78
C THR A 88 -8.18 6.80 5.32
N ILE A 89 -7.16 7.54 4.87
CA ILE A 89 -6.62 7.36 3.52
C ILE A 89 -6.00 5.97 3.36
N ALA A 90 -5.25 5.51 4.36
CA ALA A 90 -4.61 4.19 4.32
C ALA A 90 -5.64 3.06 4.24
N THR A 91 -6.76 3.14 4.98
CA THR A 91 -7.82 2.13 4.92
C THR A 91 -8.53 2.13 3.57
N VAL A 92 -8.84 3.31 3.02
CA VAL A 92 -9.46 3.42 1.68
C VAL A 92 -8.55 2.82 0.60
N LEU A 93 -7.25 3.12 0.65
CA LEU A 93 -6.26 2.52 -0.26
C LEU A 93 -6.20 1.00 -0.08
N ALA A 94 -6.13 0.49 1.15
CA ALA A 94 -6.08 -0.95 1.42
C ALA A 94 -7.32 -1.69 0.89
N ILE A 95 -8.52 -1.12 1.07
CA ILE A 95 -9.77 -1.69 0.54
C ILE A 95 -9.73 -1.73 -1.00
N THR A 96 -9.25 -0.66 -1.63
CA THR A 96 -9.17 -0.57 -3.09
C THR A 96 -8.23 -1.64 -3.65
N ILE A 97 -7.08 -1.85 -3.01
CA ILE A 97 -6.14 -2.91 -3.40
C ILE A 97 -6.78 -4.28 -3.23
N PHE A 98 -7.44 -4.53 -2.10
CA PHE A 98 -8.11 -5.82 -1.84
C PHE A 98 -9.17 -6.14 -2.90
N VAL A 99 -9.98 -5.16 -3.29
CA VAL A 99 -10.97 -5.34 -4.36
C VAL A 99 -10.30 -5.67 -5.70
N LEU A 100 -9.21 -4.99 -6.05
CA LEU A 100 -8.45 -5.28 -7.27
C LEU A 100 -7.90 -6.71 -7.27
N GLU A 101 -7.38 -7.19 -6.14
CA GLU A 101 -6.87 -8.56 -6.02
C GLU A 101 -7.96 -9.60 -6.15
N VAL A 102 -9.13 -9.38 -5.55
CA VAL A 102 -10.29 -10.28 -5.71
C VAL A 102 -10.69 -10.36 -7.18
N ILE A 103 -10.71 -9.22 -7.90
CA ILE A 103 -11.00 -9.19 -9.34
C ILE A 103 -9.97 -10.03 -10.11
N ILE A 104 -8.67 -9.85 -9.84
CA ILE A 104 -7.60 -10.62 -10.48
C ILE A 104 -7.76 -12.11 -10.19
N ALA A 105 -8.01 -12.49 -8.94
CA ALA A 105 -8.20 -13.87 -8.52
C ALA A 105 -9.41 -14.52 -9.22
N VAL A 106 -10.53 -13.79 -9.32
CA VAL A 106 -11.74 -14.23 -10.03
C VAL A 106 -11.47 -14.39 -11.53
N MET A 107 -10.69 -13.51 -12.15
CA MET A 107 -10.32 -13.64 -13.57
C MET A 107 -9.39 -14.84 -13.83
N ILE A 108 -8.49 -15.13 -12.90
CA ILE A 108 -7.54 -16.25 -12.97
C ILE A 108 -8.24 -17.60 -12.75
N TYR A 109 -9.21 -17.66 -11.83
CA TYR A 109 -9.87 -18.90 -11.42
C TYR A 109 -10.41 -19.78 -12.58
N PRO A 110 -11.14 -19.24 -13.57
CA PRO A 110 -11.66 -20.04 -14.68
C PRO A 110 -10.58 -20.48 -15.69
N HIS A 111 -9.45 -19.78 -15.78
CA HIS A 111 -8.40 -20.05 -16.78
C HIS A 111 -7.20 -20.83 -16.21
N ARG A 112 -7.35 -21.49 -15.06
CA ARG A 112 -6.28 -22.25 -14.38
C ARG A 112 -5.57 -23.28 -15.26
N ARG A 113 -6.25 -23.89 -16.24
CA ARG A 113 -5.64 -24.87 -17.16
C ARG A 113 -4.65 -24.27 -18.16
N CYS A 114 -4.72 -22.97 -18.44
CA CYS A 114 -3.80 -22.28 -19.35
C CYS A 114 -2.56 -21.72 -18.62
N LEU A 115 -2.57 -21.77 -17.28
CA LEU A 115 -1.57 -21.14 -16.42
C LEU A 115 -0.37 -22.03 -16.07
N ASP A 116 -0.35 -23.30 -16.47
CA ASP A 116 0.81 -24.18 -16.29
C ASP A 116 2.06 -23.66 -17.04
N VAL A 117 1.86 -22.89 -18.12
CA VAL A 117 2.94 -22.22 -18.87
C VAL A 117 3.49 -21.00 -18.12
N PHE A 118 2.78 -20.50 -17.10
CA PHE A 118 3.04 -19.23 -16.42
C PHE A 118 3.28 -19.38 -14.91
N GLN A 119 4.03 -20.41 -14.49
CA GLN A 119 4.43 -20.56 -13.07
C GLN A 119 5.02 -19.28 -12.46
N GLN A 120 5.75 -18.49 -13.24
CA GLN A 120 6.33 -17.23 -12.81
C GLN A 120 5.28 -16.17 -12.44
N SER A 121 4.18 -16.05 -13.20
CA SER A 121 3.11 -15.08 -12.91
C SER A 121 2.27 -15.49 -11.70
N ILE A 122 2.08 -16.80 -11.48
CA ILE A 122 1.38 -17.30 -10.30
C ILE A 122 2.19 -16.99 -9.03
N SER A 123 3.49 -17.25 -9.05
CA SER A 123 4.38 -16.96 -7.91
C SER A 123 4.32 -15.48 -7.51
N LEU A 124 4.37 -14.58 -8.50
CA LEU A 124 4.30 -13.14 -8.26
C LEU A 124 2.92 -12.71 -7.72
N GLY A 125 1.83 -13.30 -8.23
CA GLY A 125 0.48 -13.05 -7.72
C GLY A 125 0.28 -13.54 -6.28
N LEU A 126 0.87 -14.70 -5.92
CA LEU A 126 0.83 -15.24 -4.57
C LEU A 126 1.63 -14.37 -3.59
N GLN A 127 2.82 -13.93 -4.01
CA GLN A 127 3.65 -13.02 -3.24
C GLN A 127 2.94 -11.67 -3.02
N LEU A 128 2.25 -11.17 -4.04
CA LEU A 128 1.44 -9.95 -3.95
C LEU A 128 0.30 -10.11 -2.95
N SER A 129 -0.46 -11.22 -3.04
CA SER A 129 -1.58 -11.53 -2.14
C SER A 129 -1.14 -11.69 -0.68
N LEU A 130 0.03 -12.28 -0.44
CA LEU A 130 0.63 -12.34 0.90
C LEU A 130 0.98 -10.95 1.40
N PHE A 131 1.57 -10.11 0.54
CA PHE A 131 1.95 -8.76 0.90
C PHE A 131 0.73 -7.90 1.27
N THR A 132 -0.36 -7.97 0.51
CA THR A 132 -1.62 -7.31 0.83
C THR A 132 -2.28 -7.83 2.09
N ALA A 133 -2.28 -9.14 2.32
CA ALA A 133 -2.80 -9.68 3.57
C ALA A 133 -2.04 -9.09 4.78
N VAL A 134 -0.71 -9.00 4.69
CA VAL A 134 0.11 -8.36 5.72
C VAL A 134 -0.21 -6.86 5.86
N VAL A 135 -0.33 -6.14 4.75
CA VAL A 135 -0.71 -4.71 4.76
C VAL A 135 -2.10 -4.50 5.35
N PHE A 136 -3.05 -5.38 5.07
CA PHE A 136 -4.41 -5.30 5.60
C PHE A 136 -4.44 -5.56 7.11
N CYS A 137 -3.69 -6.56 7.58
CA CYS A 137 -3.48 -6.79 9.01
C CYS A 137 -2.84 -5.57 9.69
N ALA A 138 -1.79 -5.00 9.09
CA ALA A 138 -1.14 -3.80 9.61
C ALA A 138 -2.09 -2.59 9.64
N ALA A 139 -2.91 -2.41 8.60
CA ALA A 139 -3.92 -1.36 8.53
C ALA A 139 -5.02 -1.56 9.58
N GLY A 140 -5.50 -2.79 9.78
CA GLY A 140 -6.48 -3.13 10.79
C GLY A 140 -5.97 -2.89 12.21
N ILE A 141 -4.73 -3.29 12.49
CA ILE A 141 -4.05 -3.01 13.76
C ILE A 141 -3.91 -1.49 13.95
N GLY A 142 -3.46 -0.75 12.93
CA GLY A 142 -3.36 0.71 12.97
C GLY A 142 -4.69 1.41 13.21
N LEU A 143 -5.76 0.94 12.56
CA LEU A 143 -7.11 1.46 12.75
C LEU A 143 -7.63 1.20 14.16
N ALA A 144 -7.44 -0.03 14.66
CA ALA A 144 -7.77 -0.37 16.03
C ALA A 144 -7.07 0.59 17.00
N PHE A 145 -5.75 0.80 16.84
CA PHE A 145 -5.00 1.75 17.68
C PHE A 145 -5.52 3.20 17.62
N VAL A 146 -5.96 3.68 16.45
CA VAL A 146 -6.54 5.02 16.32
C VAL A 146 -7.87 5.12 17.10
N ILE A 147 -8.66 4.05 17.11
CA ILE A 147 -9.95 4.01 17.81
C ILE A 147 -9.76 3.88 19.32
N THR A 148 -8.85 3.03 19.79
CA THR A 148 -8.76 2.67 21.22
C THR A 148 -8.26 3.81 22.12
N LYS A 149 -7.77 4.95 21.58
CA LYS A 149 -7.19 6.10 22.33
C LYS A 149 -6.05 5.76 23.30
N THR A 150 -5.76 4.48 23.55
CA THR A 150 -4.60 3.99 24.30
C THR A 150 -3.36 4.08 23.40
N ARG A 151 -2.87 5.31 23.21
CA ARG A 151 -1.53 5.59 22.68
C ARG A 151 -0.52 5.14 23.74
N GLY A 152 -0.24 3.85 23.84
CA GLY A 152 0.71 3.34 24.84
C GLY A 152 1.34 2.04 24.39
N ALA A 153 2.64 1.90 24.70
CA ALA A 153 3.57 0.75 24.66
C ALA A 153 3.47 -0.27 23.50
N ALA A 154 2.28 -0.75 23.16
CA ALA A 154 2.03 -1.74 22.13
C ALA A 154 2.42 -1.27 20.72
N PHE A 155 2.29 0.03 20.40
CA PHE A 155 2.76 0.57 19.11
C PHE A 155 4.30 0.55 19.01
N ASP A 156 5.00 0.88 20.10
CA ASP A 156 6.47 0.79 20.18
C ASP A 156 6.94 -0.66 20.03
N ILE A 157 6.20 -1.62 20.61
CA ILE A 157 6.51 -3.06 20.49
C ILE A 157 6.34 -3.53 19.04
N VAL A 158 5.26 -3.15 18.36
CA VAL A 158 5.02 -3.54 16.96
C VAL A 158 6.05 -2.92 16.02
N MET A 159 6.36 -1.63 16.22
CA MET A 159 7.43 -0.96 15.46
C MET A 159 8.78 -1.66 15.70
N ALA A 160 9.17 -1.89 16.96
CA ALA A 160 10.42 -2.57 17.29
C ALA A 160 10.50 -4.01 16.73
N ALA A 161 9.39 -4.75 16.73
CA ALA A 161 9.33 -6.10 16.18
C ALA A 161 9.48 -6.10 14.65
N SER A 162 8.81 -5.17 13.96
CA SER A 162 8.90 -5.05 12.50
C SER A 162 10.30 -4.66 12.02
N THR A 163 11.04 -3.83 12.77
CA THR A 163 12.43 -3.46 12.44
C THR A 163 13.38 -4.66 12.53
N LYS A 164 13.17 -5.58 13.48
CA LYS A 164 14.01 -6.79 13.61
C LYS A 164 13.81 -7.76 12.45
N PHE A 165 12.59 -7.87 11.92
CA PHE A 165 12.30 -8.73 10.79
C PHE A 165 12.96 -8.25 9.48
N LEU A 166 13.26 -6.96 9.38
CA LEU A 166 13.91 -6.34 8.23
C LEU A 166 15.45 -6.38 8.30
N ILE A 167 16.02 -6.72 9.47
CA ILE A 167 17.48 -6.77 9.71
C ILE A 167 17.98 -8.22 9.84
N ALA A 168 17.08 -9.21 9.89
CA ALA A 168 17.49 -10.62 9.86
C ALA A 168 18.01 -10.97 8.44
N PRO A 169 19.29 -11.35 8.29
CA PRO A 169 19.93 -11.65 7.02
C PRO A 169 19.42 -12.94 6.36
#